data_AF-A0A7L5DH71-F1
#
_entry.id   AF-A0A7L5DH71-F1
#
_cell.length_a   1.000
_cell.length_b   1.000
_cell.length_c   1.000
_cell.angle_alpha   90.00
_cell.angle_beta   90.00
_cell.angle_gamma   90.00
#
_symmetry.space_group_name_H-M   'P 1'
#
loop_
_entity.id
_entity.type
_entity.pdbx_description
1 polymer ?
#
loop_
_entity_poly.entity_id
_entity_poly.type
_entity_poly.pdbx_seq_one_letter_code
_entity_poly.pdbx_strand_id
1 'polypeptide(L)'
;MKRIVHKHPLAIRWFHWINFPVLFVMIWSGLLIYWAYDPYKIQIGDYVLFSFFPDGFYKALGVPFRLAEGMAWHWVFMWLFILNGILYVGYTFMSGEWRHLVPDRNSFREAIQVTLYDFGLRKTQPPFVKYNGAQKIAYFTIILMGIGSVLTGFAIYKPVQIAWLTTLLGGYKAARLEHFVLTVGFVLFFFIHVAQVIRAGWHNFQSMVTGFEVVKPSDPERPVSQAPAPMPEPDPVSPSQPALS
;
A
#
# COMPACT_ATOMS: atom_id res chain seq x y z
N MET A 1 -20.17 18.45 -22.65
CA MET A 1 -20.86 17.33 -21.96
C MET A 1 -19.94 16.79 -20.87
N LYS A 2 -20.46 16.43 -19.68
CA LYS A 2 -19.65 15.80 -18.61
C LYS A 2 -19.11 14.46 -19.12
N ARG A 3 -17.80 14.19 -18.98
CA ARG A 3 -17.18 12.94 -19.45
C ARG A 3 -16.88 12.03 -18.25
N ILE A 4 -17.30 10.77 -18.33
CA ILE A 4 -16.97 9.74 -17.33
C ILE A 4 -15.69 9.04 -17.80
N VAL A 5 -14.66 9.03 -16.97
CA VAL A 5 -13.39 8.32 -17.26
C VAL A 5 -13.18 7.25 -16.20
N HIS A 6 -13.01 5.99 -16.63
CA HIS A 6 -12.66 4.89 -15.73
C HIS A 6 -11.20 5.03 -15.29
N LYS A 7 -10.98 5.16 -13.98
CA LYS A 7 -9.66 5.44 -13.40
C LYS A 7 -9.08 4.25 -12.65
N HIS A 8 -9.93 3.50 -11.96
CA HIS A 8 -9.51 2.36 -11.14
C HIS A 8 -10.33 1.11 -11.50
N PRO A 9 -9.67 0.02 -11.94
CA PRO A 9 -10.31 -1.28 -12.13
C PRO A 9 -11.05 -1.72 -10.87
N LEU A 10 -12.18 -2.41 -11.05
CA LEU A 10 -13.00 -2.91 -9.95
C LEU A 10 -12.17 -3.79 -9.00
N ALA A 11 -11.36 -4.71 -9.53
CA ALA A 11 -10.49 -5.58 -8.73
C ALA A 11 -9.58 -4.80 -7.77
N ILE A 12 -8.89 -3.74 -8.26
CA ILE A 12 -7.98 -2.93 -7.44
C ILE A 12 -8.73 -2.22 -6.30
N ARG A 13 -9.94 -1.73 -6.57
CA ARG A 13 -10.79 -1.11 -5.53
C ARG A 13 -11.20 -2.12 -4.46
N TRP A 14 -11.61 -3.32 -4.87
CA TRP A 14 -11.96 -4.39 -3.92
C TRP A 14 -10.78 -4.76 -3.04
N PHE A 15 -9.62 -5.02 -3.62
CA PHE A 15 -8.41 -5.33 -2.85
C PHE A 15 -8.08 -4.22 -1.85
N HIS A 16 -8.18 -2.96 -2.25
CA HIS A 16 -7.94 -1.82 -1.37
C HIS A 16 -8.95 -1.74 -0.21
N TRP A 17 -10.24 -1.79 -0.51
CA TRP A 17 -11.31 -1.62 0.49
C TRP A 17 -11.48 -2.83 1.41
N ILE A 18 -11.05 -4.01 1.01
CA ILE A 18 -10.88 -5.17 1.91
C ILE A 18 -9.63 -4.98 2.78
N ASN A 19 -8.52 -4.52 2.19
CA ASN A 19 -7.26 -4.41 2.92
C ASN A 19 -7.30 -3.34 4.02
N PHE A 20 -8.04 -2.25 3.82
CA PHE A 20 -8.14 -1.17 4.80
C PHE A 20 -8.65 -1.64 6.19
N PRO A 21 -9.85 -2.24 6.33
CA PRO A 21 -10.31 -2.74 7.61
C PRO A 21 -9.44 -3.89 8.14
N VAL A 22 -8.88 -4.72 7.25
CA VAL A 22 -7.98 -5.80 7.67
C VAL A 22 -6.72 -5.25 8.33
N LEU A 23 -6.03 -4.30 7.70
CA LEU A 23 -4.85 -3.65 8.28
C LEU A 23 -5.19 -2.90 9.56
N PHE A 24 -6.35 -2.24 9.63
CA PHE A 24 -6.78 -1.57 10.85
C PHE A 24 -6.89 -2.55 12.03
N VAL A 25 -7.57 -3.69 11.85
CA VAL A 25 -7.69 -4.72 12.89
C VAL A 25 -6.34 -5.35 13.22
N MET A 26 -5.47 -5.57 12.23
CA MET A 26 -4.12 -6.09 12.44
C MET A 26 -3.26 -5.15 13.29
N ILE A 27 -3.30 -3.84 13.03
CA ILE A 27 -2.56 -2.83 13.81
C ILE A 27 -3.14 -2.73 15.22
N TRP A 28 -4.46 -2.67 15.36
CA TRP A 28 -5.13 -2.63 16.67
C TRP A 28 -4.81 -3.86 17.53
N SER A 29 -4.95 -5.05 16.96
CA SER A 29 -4.63 -6.30 17.65
C SER A 29 -3.13 -6.43 17.95
N GLY A 30 -2.26 -5.93 17.06
CA GLY A 30 -0.82 -5.82 17.28
C GLY A 30 -0.48 -4.90 18.46
N LEU A 31 -1.20 -3.79 18.62
CA LEU A 31 -1.04 -2.89 19.76
C LEU A 31 -1.40 -3.57 21.10
N LEU A 32 -2.46 -4.40 21.12
CA LEU A 32 -2.82 -5.22 22.29
C LEU A 32 -1.71 -6.24 22.66
N ILE A 33 -1.12 -6.89 21.65
CA ILE A 33 -0.01 -7.83 21.84
C ILE A 33 1.24 -7.10 22.35
N TYR A 34 1.53 -5.93 21.79
CA TYR A 34 2.69 -5.13 22.18
C TYR A 34 2.56 -4.61 23.60
N TRP A 35 1.38 -4.12 24.00
CA TRP A 35 1.18 -3.66 25.37
C TRP A 35 1.36 -4.77 26.41
N ALA A 36 0.99 -6.00 26.05
CA ALA A 36 1.18 -7.14 26.93
C ALA A 36 2.66 -7.45 27.22
N TYR A 37 3.55 -7.07 26.30
CA TYR A 37 4.99 -7.23 26.45
C TYR A 37 5.70 -6.12 25.68
N ASP A 38 6.14 -5.08 26.41
CA ASP A 38 6.82 -3.88 25.91
C ASP A 38 8.36 -4.02 26.07
N PRO A 39 9.05 -4.67 25.11
CA PRO A 39 10.49 -4.92 25.18
C PRO A 39 11.32 -3.73 24.70
N TYR A 40 10.74 -2.76 23.99
CA TYR A 40 11.49 -1.69 23.33
C TYR A 40 11.54 -0.47 24.25
N LYS A 41 12.24 -0.66 25.36
CA LYS A 41 12.58 0.40 26.30
C LYS A 41 14.10 0.58 26.28
N ILE A 42 14.55 1.82 26.12
CA ILE A 42 15.95 2.18 26.34
C ILE A 42 16.09 2.44 27.84
N GLN A 43 16.78 1.53 28.53
CA GLN A 43 17.03 1.62 29.97
C GLN A 43 18.53 1.83 30.22
N ILE A 44 18.87 2.78 31.08
CA ILE A 44 20.23 3.00 31.57
C ILE A 44 20.17 2.89 33.10
N GLY A 45 20.68 1.77 33.63
CA GLY A 45 20.49 1.42 35.04
C GLY A 45 19.00 1.24 35.36
N ASP A 46 18.52 1.90 36.41
CA ASP A 46 17.11 1.87 36.82
C ASP A 46 16.22 2.90 36.08
N TYR A 47 16.82 3.73 35.22
CA TYR A 47 16.11 4.81 34.52
C TYR A 47 15.67 4.38 33.13
N VAL A 48 14.36 4.44 32.87
CA VAL A 48 13.80 4.28 31.51
C VAL A 48 13.95 5.62 30.78
N LEU A 49 14.91 5.70 29.87
CA LEU A 49 15.18 6.90 29.07
C LEU A 49 14.12 7.09 27.97
N PHE A 50 13.68 5.99 27.37
CA PHE A 50 12.68 6.02 26.30
C PHE A 50 11.85 4.75 26.31
N SER A 51 10.53 4.90 26.21
CA SER A 51 9.58 3.81 25.95
C SER A 51 8.72 4.24 24.78
N PHE A 52 8.60 3.37 23.79
CA PHE A 52 7.86 3.66 22.56
C PHE A 52 6.37 3.95 22.84
N PHE A 53 5.82 3.30 23.87
CA PHE A 53 4.45 3.51 24.32
C PHE A 53 4.39 3.51 25.86
N PRO A 54 4.47 4.69 26.51
CA PRO A 54 4.40 4.78 27.97
C PRO A 54 3.00 4.43 28.49
N ASP A 55 2.87 4.04 29.76
CA ASP A 55 1.58 3.66 30.36
C ASP A 55 0.48 4.73 30.22
N GLY A 56 0.87 6.01 30.17
CA GLY A 56 -0.04 7.13 29.92
C GLY A 56 -0.69 7.09 28.53
N PHE A 57 0.00 6.55 27.52
CA PHE A 57 -0.54 6.39 26.16
C PHE A 57 -1.70 5.39 26.14
N TYR A 58 -1.52 4.22 26.77
CA TYR A 58 -2.56 3.19 26.85
C TYR A 58 -3.78 3.66 27.64
N LYS A 59 -3.54 4.37 28.75
CA LYS A 59 -4.60 4.97 29.56
C LYS A 59 -5.38 6.05 28.79
N ALA A 60 -4.70 6.90 28.03
CA ALA A 60 -5.34 7.95 27.23
C ALA A 60 -6.20 7.37 26.10
N LEU A 61 -5.76 6.27 25.48
CA LEU A 61 -6.50 5.58 24.42
C LEU A 61 -7.53 4.57 24.96
N GLY A 62 -7.60 4.35 26.27
CA GLY A 62 -8.52 3.39 26.88
C GLY A 62 -8.31 1.95 26.40
N VAL A 63 -7.10 1.59 25.97
CA VAL A 63 -6.80 0.24 25.49
C VAL A 63 -6.87 -0.70 26.71
N PRO A 64 -7.56 -1.86 26.66
CA PRO A 64 -7.64 -2.84 27.76
C PRO A 64 -6.61 -3.98 27.65
N PHE A 65 -6.01 -4.42 28.77
CA PHE A 65 -4.90 -5.38 28.74
C PHE A 65 -5.43 -6.78 28.41
N ARG A 66 -5.52 -7.10 27.13
CA ARG A 66 -6.20 -8.31 26.62
C ARG A 66 -5.34 -9.06 25.61
N LEU A 67 -4.23 -9.64 26.07
CA LEU A 67 -3.29 -10.36 25.21
C LEU A 67 -3.94 -11.50 24.41
N ALA A 68 -4.73 -12.35 25.06
CA ALA A 68 -5.35 -13.50 24.41
C ALA A 68 -6.30 -13.09 23.27
N GLU A 69 -7.08 -12.03 23.49
CA GLU A 69 -7.97 -11.46 22.46
C GLU A 69 -7.15 -10.84 21.32
N GLY A 70 -6.11 -10.06 21.64
CA GLY A 70 -5.20 -9.50 20.65
C GLY A 70 -4.62 -10.57 19.73
N MET A 71 -4.08 -11.66 20.30
CA MET A 71 -3.56 -12.78 19.52
C MET A 71 -4.63 -13.45 18.65
N ALA A 72 -5.82 -13.69 19.19
CA ALA A 72 -6.91 -14.34 18.45
C ALA A 72 -7.31 -13.53 17.20
N TRP A 73 -7.56 -12.22 17.36
CA TRP A 73 -7.90 -11.35 16.23
C TRP A 73 -6.76 -11.25 15.22
N HIS A 74 -5.53 -11.11 15.70
CA HIS A 74 -4.36 -10.97 14.84
C HIS A 74 -4.17 -12.21 13.95
N TRP A 75 -4.31 -13.41 14.50
CA TRP A 75 -4.16 -14.64 13.72
C TRP A 75 -5.27 -14.86 12.70
N VAL A 76 -6.52 -14.54 13.05
CA VAL A 76 -7.64 -14.66 12.11
C VAL A 76 -7.46 -13.67 10.94
N PHE A 77 -7.13 -12.42 11.24
CA PHE A 77 -6.97 -11.38 10.23
C PHE A 77 -5.67 -11.50 9.43
N MET A 78 -4.63 -12.13 10.00
CA MET A 78 -3.42 -12.49 9.27
C MET A 78 -3.75 -13.34 8.04
N TRP A 79 -4.63 -14.33 8.17
CA TRP A 79 -5.03 -15.17 7.03
C TRP A 79 -5.78 -14.38 5.96
N LEU A 80 -6.68 -13.47 6.37
CA LEU A 80 -7.38 -12.58 5.45
C LEU A 80 -6.40 -11.65 4.71
N PHE A 81 -5.42 -11.10 5.44
CA PHE A 81 -4.38 -10.25 4.87
C PHE A 81 -3.53 -11.00 3.84
N ILE A 82 -3.08 -12.22 4.19
CA ILE A 82 -2.30 -13.07 3.28
C ILE A 82 -3.10 -13.42 2.03
N LEU A 83 -4.36 -13.86 2.18
CA LEU A 83 -5.20 -14.25 1.05
C LEU A 83 -5.44 -13.06 0.12
N ASN A 84 -5.84 -11.91 0.67
CA ASN A 84 -6.05 -10.68 -0.09
C ASN A 84 -4.76 -10.23 -0.81
N GLY A 85 -3.61 -10.33 -0.13
CA GLY A 85 -2.30 -10.00 -0.70
C GLY A 85 -1.89 -10.93 -1.85
N ILE A 86 -2.07 -12.25 -1.70
CA ILE A 86 -1.77 -13.23 -2.76
C ILE A 86 -2.64 -12.97 -3.98
N LEU A 87 -3.94 -12.76 -3.79
CA LEU A 87 -4.86 -12.46 -4.89
C LEU A 87 -4.50 -11.15 -5.59
N TYR A 88 -4.12 -10.11 -4.84
CA TYR A 88 -3.69 -8.83 -5.39
C TYR A 88 -2.39 -8.96 -6.20
N VAL A 89 -1.38 -9.64 -5.67
CA VAL A 89 -0.10 -9.87 -6.36
C VAL A 89 -0.31 -10.73 -7.61
N GLY A 90 -1.12 -11.79 -7.49
CA GLY A 90 -1.49 -12.66 -8.62
C GLY A 90 -2.20 -11.88 -9.73
N TYR A 91 -3.21 -11.06 -9.38
CA TYR A 91 -3.89 -10.18 -10.33
C TYR A 91 -2.93 -9.21 -11.02
N THR A 92 -2.03 -8.59 -10.25
CA THR A 92 -1.05 -7.62 -10.76
C THR A 92 -0.03 -8.25 -11.70
N PHE A 93 0.36 -9.50 -11.43
CA PHE A 93 1.24 -10.27 -12.30
C PHE A 93 0.54 -10.69 -13.60
N MET A 94 -0.68 -11.24 -13.50
CA MET A 94 -1.47 -11.71 -14.65
C MET A 94 -1.92 -10.56 -15.58
N SER A 95 -2.29 -9.41 -15.02
CA SER A 95 -2.69 -8.22 -15.78
C SER A 95 -1.51 -7.47 -16.40
N GLY A 96 -0.27 -7.78 -16.00
CA GLY A 96 0.93 -7.08 -16.45
C GLY A 96 1.14 -5.69 -15.83
N GLU A 97 0.24 -5.24 -14.95
CA GLU A 97 0.32 -3.94 -14.26
C GLU A 97 1.57 -3.81 -13.37
N TRP A 98 2.20 -4.93 -12.98
CA TRP A 98 3.46 -4.93 -12.23
C TRP A 98 4.57 -4.11 -12.93
N ARG A 99 4.58 -4.08 -14.27
CA ARG A 99 5.55 -3.30 -15.07
C ARG A 99 5.44 -1.79 -14.83
N HIS A 100 4.28 -1.31 -14.41
CA HIS A 100 4.04 0.10 -14.08
C HIS A 100 4.36 0.44 -12.62
N LEU A 101 4.49 -0.58 -11.75
CA LEU A 101 4.73 -0.43 -10.32
C LEU A 101 6.21 -0.50 -9.95
N VAL A 102 7.04 -1.19 -10.74
CA VAL A 102 8.48 -1.30 -10.47
C VAL A 102 9.15 0.07 -10.63
N PRO A 103 9.81 0.62 -9.59
CA PRO A 103 10.51 1.89 -9.69
C PRO A 103 11.67 1.79 -10.67
N ASP A 104 11.78 2.77 -11.56
CA ASP A 104 12.96 2.96 -12.41
C ASP A 104 13.96 3.92 -11.75
N ARG A 105 15.16 4.07 -12.33
CA ARG A 105 16.23 4.93 -11.78
C ARG A 105 15.82 6.41 -11.69
N ASN A 106 14.84 6.83 -12.49
CA ASN A 106 14.31 8.19 -12.50
C ASN A 106 13.20 8.40 -11.45
N SER A 107 12.52 7.32 -11.04
CA SER A 107 11.43 7.32 -10.07
C SER A 107 11.88 7.82 -8.69
N PHE A 108 13.11 7.54 -8.26
CA PHE A 108 13.69 8.08 -7.02
C PHE A 108 13.87 9.61 -7.08
N ARG A 109 14.36 10.12 -8.22
CA ARG A 109 14.54 11.56 -8.42
C ARG A 109 13.19 12.27 -8.49
N GLU A 110 12.21 11.69 -9.16
CA GLU A 110 10.84 12.19 -9.22
C GLU A 110 10.15 12.14 -7.85
N ALA A 111 10.32 11.07 -7.09
CA ALA A 111 9.75 10.97 -5.75
C ALA A 111 10.25 12.06 -4.80
N ILE A 112 11.54 12.37 -4.82
CA ILE A 112 12.10 13.49 -4.05
C ILE A 112 11.45 14.81 -4.48
N GLN A 113 11.29 15.03 -5.79
CA GLN A 113 10.68 16.25 -6.32
C GLN A 113 9.21 16.42 -5.91
N VAL A 114 8.48 15.31 -5.85
CA VAL A 114 7.07 15.28 -5.45
C VAL A 114 6.92 15.47 -3.95
N THR A 115 7.75 14.79 -3.16
CA THR A 115 7.78 14.98 -1.70
C THR A 115 8.09 16.44 -1.36
N LEU A 116 9.05 17.07 -2.05
CA LEU A 116 9.34 18.50 -1.89
C LEU A 116 8.16 19.41 -2.31
N TYR A 117 7.41 19.04 -3.34
CA TYR A 117 6.19 19.75 -3.72
C TYR A 117 5.06 19.54 -2.69
N ASP A 118 4.87 18.32 -2.19
CA ASP A 118 3.87 17.95 -1.18
C ASP A 118 4.13 18.69 0.14
N PHE A 119 5.39 18.90 0.50
CA PHE A 119 5.80 19.73 1.64
C PHE A 119 5.77 21.24 1.36
N GLY A 120 5.34 21.67 0.18
CA GLY A 120 5.24 23.09 -0.19
C GLY A 120 6.59 23.79 -0.42
N LEU A 121 7.70 23.05 -0.38
CA LEU A 121 9.06 23.55 -0.61
C LEU A 121 9.35 23.80 -2.09
N ARG A 122 8.49 23.32 -2.99
CA ARG A 122 8.58 23.54 -4.44
C ARG A 122 7.20 23.90 -5.00
N LYS A 123 7.15 24.92 -5.88
CA LYS A 123 5.91 25.43 -6.49
C LYS A 123 5.54 24.79 -7.84
N THR A 124 6.45 24.00 -8.43
CA THR A 124 6.25 23.39 -9.76
C THR A 124 5.68 21.97 -9.65
N GLN A 125 4.49 21.75 -10.22
CA GLN A 125 3.93 20.41 -10.36
C GLN A 125 4.73 19.59 -11.38
N PRO A 126 5.20 18.36 -11.04
CA PRO A 126 5.77 17.47 -12.02
C PRO A 126 4.71 16.99 -13.05
N PRO A 127 5.14 16.60 -14.26
CA PRO A 127 4.23 16.25 -15.36
C PRO A 127 3.30 15.07 -15.00
N PHE A 128 2.06 15.13 -15.50
CA PHE A 128 1.04 14.10 -15.30
C PHE A 128 1.44 12.77 -15.99
N VAL A 129 2.02 11.85 -15.22
CA VAL A 129 2.22 10.44 -15.61
C VAL A 129 1.16 9.59 -14.88
N LYS A 130 0.70 8.46 -15.46
CA LYS A 130 -0.33 7.55 -14.88
C LYS A 130 -0.10 7.27 -13.39
N TYR A 131 1.16 7.11 -12.99
CA TYR A 131 1.60 7.12 -11.59
C TYR A 131 2.77 8.06 -11.43
N ASN A 132 2.69 8.94 -10.43
CA ASN A 132 3.79 9.81 -10.05
C ASN A 132 4.95 8.98 -9.45
N GLY A 133 6.20 9.43 -9.57
CA GLY A 133 7.37 8.70 -9.04
C GLY A 133 7.24 8.36 -7.55
N ALA A 134 6.68 9.28 -6.75
CA ALA A 134 6.37 9.03 -5.35
C ALA A 134 5.29 7.93 -5.15
N GLN A 135 4.28 7.88 -6.01
CA GLN A 135 3.23 6.85 -5.95
C GLN A 135 3.78 5.48 -6.35
N LYS A 136 4.62 5.39 -7.38
CA LYS A 136 5.30 4.14 -7.75
C LYS A 136 6.13 3.58 -6.60
N ILE A 137 6.95 4.43 -5.98
CA ILE A 137 7.76 4.01 -4.82
C ILE A 137 6.84 3.59 -3.67
N ALA A 138 5.81 4.38 -3.35
CA ALA A 138 4.88 4.04 -2.30
C ALA A 138 4.18 2.68 -2.53
N TYR A 139 3.70 2.40 -3.74
CA TYR A 139 3.07 1.12 -4.09
C TYR A 139 4.06 -0.05 -4.10
N PHE A 140 5.28 0.16 -4.57
CA PHE A 140 6.30 -0.89 -4.52
C PHE A 140 6.70 -1.20 -3.08
N THR A 141 6.98 -0.17 -2.29
CA THR A 141 7.34 -0.27 -0.88
C THR A 141 6.24 -0.94 -0.07
N ILE A 142 4.97 -0.59 -0.27
CA ILE A 142 3.88 -1.20 0.52
C ILE A 142 3.71 -2.70 0.22
N ILE A 143 3.96 -3.14 -1.01
CA ILE A 143 3.97 -4.57 -1.37
C ILE A 143 5.11 -5.29 -0.66
N LEU A 144 6.33 -4.72 -0.69
CA LEU A 144 7.48 -5.29 0.00
C LEU A 144 7.26 -5.35 1.52
N MET A 145 6.68 -4.31 2.11
CA MET A 145 6.31 -4.30 3.52
C MET A 145 5.28 -5.36 3.85
N GLY A 146 4.29 -5.57 2.97
CA GLY A 146 3.32 -6.66 3.09
C GLY A 146 3.99 -8.04 3.13
N ILE A 147 4.87 -8.30 2.17
CA ILE A 147 5.64 -9.56 2.11
C ILE A 147 6.51 -9.71 3.37
N GLY A 148 7.27 -8.69 3.74
CA GLY A 148 8.11 -8.69 4.94
C GLY A 148 7.31 -8.95 6.22
N SER A 149 6.10 -8.42 6.30
CA SER A 149 5.22 -8.60 7.48
C SER A 149 4.67 -10.02 7.55
N VAL A 150 4.37 -10.64 6.41
CA VAL A 150 3.99 -12.05 6.34
C VAL A 150 5.17 -12.94 6.76
N LEU A 151 6.37 -12.69 6.25
CA LEU A 151 7.57 -13.49 6.59
C LEU A 151 7.93 -13.38 8.07
N THR A 152 8.05 -12.16 8.59
CA THR A 152 8.34 -11.92 10.01
C THR A 152 7.20 -12.43 10.89
N GLY A 153 5.94 -12.28 10.46
CA GLY A 153 4.76 -12.81 11.15
C GLY A 153 4.77 -14.33 11.27
N PHE A 154 5.10 -15.05 10.20
CA PHE A 154 5.24 -16.51 10.24
C PHE A 154 6.38 -16.99 11.12
N ALA A 155 7.53 -16.29 11.11
CA ALA A 155 8.65 -16.57 11.99
C ALA A 155 8.26 -16.41 13.48
N ILE A 156 7.43 -15.42 13.82
CA ILE A 156 6.96 -15.20 15.19
C ILE A 156 5.83 -16.18 15.55
N TYR A 157 4.94 -16.51 14.61
CA TYR A 157 3.80 -17.39 14.81
C TYR A 157 4.24 -18.83 15.08
N LYS A 158 5.16 -19.36 14.28
CA LYS A 158 5.66 -20.74 14.37
C LYS A 158 7.21 -20.83 14.38
N PRO A 159 7.89 -20.26 15.39
CA PRO A 159 9.34 -20.12 15.40
C PRO A 159 10.10 -21.46 15.37
N VAL A 160 9.53 -22.51 15.96
CA VAL A 160 10.15 -23.85 15.97
C VAL A 160 9.88 -24.60 14.67
N GLN A 161 8.65 -24.54 14.14
CA GLN A 161 8.28 -25.25 12.90
C GLN A 161 8.93 -24.62 11.67
N ILE A 162 9.15 -23.29 11.70
CA ILE A 162 9.79 -22.52 10.64
C ILE A 162 11.09 -21.88 11.16
N ALA A 163 11.91 -22.71 11.82
CA ALA A 163 13.15 -22.26 12.45
C ALA A 163 14.13 -21.66 11.44
N TRP A 164 14.21 -22.19 10.21
CA TRP A 164 15.09 -21.65 9.17
C TRP A 164 14.79 -20.19 8.83
N LEU A 165 13.51 -19.80 8.77
CA LEU A 165 13.10 -18.43 8.51
C LEU A 165 13.41 -17.54 9.71
N THR A 166 13.15 -18.05 10.92
CA THR A 166 13.48 -17.34 12.16
C THR A 166 14.98 -17.06 12.24
N THR A 167 15.83 -18.02 11.89
CA THR A 167 17.29 -17.85 11.85
C THR A 167 17.72 -16.86 10.76
N LEU A 168 17.10 -16.91 9.58
CA LEU A 168 17.39 -15.98 8.48
C LEU A 168 17.11 -14.52 8.88
N LEU A 169 16.05 -14.28 9.65
CA LEU A 169 15.66 -12.97 10.18
C LEU A 169 16.43 -12.60 11.47
N GLY A 170 17.56 -13.25 11.76
CA GLY A 170 18.39 -12.92 12.93
C GLY A 170 17.89 -13.46 14.28
N GLY A 171 16.94 -14.38 14.27
CA GLY A 171 16.35 -15.02 15.44
C GLY A 171 15.01 -14.41 15.87
N TYR A 172 14.37 -15.02 16.88
CA TYR A 172 13.01 -14.64 17.30
C TYR A 172 12.89 -13.17 17.74
N LYS A 173 13.88 -12.66 18.49
CA LYS A 173 13.88 -11.27 18.97
C LYS A 173 14.00 -10.27 17.81
N ALA A 174 14.87 -10.56 16.83
CA ALA A 174 15.07 -9.73 15.65
C ALA A 174 13.82 -9.75 14.76
N ALA A 175 13.25 -10.92 14.47
CA ALA A 175 11.99 -11.04 13.72
C ALA A 175 10.85 -10.22 14.35
N ARG A 176 10.74 -10.19 15.69
CA ARG A 176 9.77 -9.34 16.40
C ARG A 176 10.01 -7.85 16.19
N LEU A 177 11.27 -7.42 16.25
CA LEU A 177 11.65 -6.03 16.01
C LEU A 177 11.37 -5.63 14.57
N GLU A 178 11.73 -6.45 13.59
CA GLU A 178 11.44 -6.21 12.18
C GLU A 178 9.94 -6.10 11.92
N HIS A 179 9.14 -7.01 12.48
CA HIS A 179 7.68 -6.96 12.38
C HIS A 179 7.09 -5.68 12.99
N PHE A 180 7.64 -5.25 14.13
CA PHE A 180 7.26 -4.00 14.78
C PHE A 180 7.61 -2.77 13.93
N VAL A 181 8.83 -2.71 13.38
CA VAL A 181 9.27 -1.65 12.47
C VAL A 181 8.37 -1.57 11.24
N LEU A 182 8.00 -2.71 10.66
CA LEU A 182 7.05 -2.79 9.54
C LEU A 182 5.67 -2.26 9.93
N THR A 183 5.19 -2.58 11.12
CA THR A 183 3.91 -2.08 11.67
C THR A 183 3.95 -0.55 11.81
N VAL A 184 5.02 0.01 12.37
CA VAL A 184 5.22 1.47 12.45
C VAL A 184 5.26 2.08 11.05
N GLY A 185 5.93 1.41 10.10
CA GLY A 185 5.96 1.81 8.69
C GLY A 185 4.56 1.87 8.08
N PHE A 186 3.69 0.88 8.34
CA PHE A 186 2.31 0.88 7.84
C PHE A 186 1.49 2.03 8.41
N VAL A 187 1.65 2.31 9.71
CA VAL A 187 0.98 3.43 10.37
C VAL A 187 1.44 4.76 9.74
N LEU A 188 2.74 4.95 9.54
CA LEU A 188 3.29 6.15 8.89
C LEU A 188 2.78 6.29 7.45
N PHE A 189 2.81 5.21 6.68
CA PHE A 189 2.26 5.18 5.32
C PHE A 189 0.79 5.58 5.31
N PHE A 190 -0.02 5.05 6.24
CA PHE A 190 -1.44 5.37 6.34
C PHE A 190 -1.67 6.87 6.53
N PHE A 191 -0.97 7.50 7.48
CA PHE A 191 -1.13 8.95 7.72
C PHE A 191 -0.69 9.79 6.52
N ILE A 192 0.46 9.46 5.91
CA ILE A 192 0.94 10.15 4.70
C ILE A 192 -0.08 9.99 3.56
N HIS A 193 -0.57 8.77 3.36
CA HIS A 193 -1.54 8.44 2.32
C HIS A 193 -2.85 9.23 2.50
N VAL A 194 -3.40 9.27 3.72
CA VAL A 194 -4.62 10.04 4.02
C VAL A 194 -4.38 11.54 3.79
N ALA A 195 -3.24 12.09 4.19
CA ALA A 195 -2.89 13.48 3.92
C ALA A 195 -2.85 13.77 2.41
N GLN A 196 -2.27 12.87 1.61
CA GLN A 196 -2.25 12.98 0.15
C GLN A 196 -3.66 12.91 -0.45
N VAL A 197 -4.53 12.04 0.07
CA VAL A 197 -5.94 11.94 -0.37
C VAL A 197 -6.71 13.22 -0.06
N ILE A 198 -6.56 13.78 1.15
CA ILE A 198 -7.17 15.06 1.53
C ILE A 198 -6.69 16.17 0.60
N ARG A 199 -5.38 16.25 0.34
CA ARG A 199 -4.78 17.25 -0.55
C ARG A 199 -5.23 17.10 -2.01
N ALA A 200 -5.45 15.88 -2.48
CA ALA A 200 -5.95 15.57 -3.81
C ALA A 200 -7.44 15.89 -3.99
N GLY A 201 -8.19 16.02 -2.90
CA GLY A 201 -9.58 16.46 -2.87
C GLY A 201 -10.62 15.37 -3.19
N TRP A 202 -11.89 15.74 -3.02
CA TRP A 202 -13.04 14.84 -3.03
C TRP A 202 -13.22 14.01 -4.32
N HIS A 203 -12.92 14.59 -5.49
CA HIS A 203 -13.08 13.88 -6.77
C HIS A 203 -12.11 12.69 -6.89
N ASN A 204 -10.89 12.82 -6.36
CA ASN A 204 -9.93 11.72 -6.33
C ASN A 204 -10.41 10.61 -5.38
N PHE A 205 -10.89 10.97 -4.19
CA PHE A 205 -11.47 9.99 -3.25
C PHE A 205 -12.66 9.25 -3.85
N GLN A 206 -13.62 9.99 -4.44
CA GLN A 206 -14.78 9.40 -5.09
C GLN A 206 -14.35 8.41 -6.18
N SER A 207 -13.34 8.74 -6.99
CA SER A 207 -12.87 7.84 -8.05
C SER A 207 -12.34 6.50 -7.53
N MET A 208 -11.83 6.46 -6.29
CA MET A 208 -11.39 5.21 -5.64
C MET A 208 -12.57 4.39 -5.10
N VAL A 209 -13.69 5.02 -4.78
CA VAL A 209 -14.92 4.33 -4.35
C VAL A 209 -15.71 3.86 -5.58
N THR A 210 -15.99 4.76 -6.52
CA THR A 210 -16.88 4.52 -7.66
C THR A 210 -16.18 3.93 -8.89
N GLY A 211 -14.85 4.09 -8.99
CA GLY A 211 -14.05 3.62 -10.12
C GLY A 211 -14.00 4.56 -11.32
N PHE A 212 -14.75 5.67 -11.27
CA PHE A 212 -14.83 6.64 -12.35
C PHE A 212 -14.76 8.07 -11.83
N GLU A 213 -14.13 8.95 -12.61
CA GLU A 213 -14.04 10.38 -12.35
C GLU A 213 -14.91 11.13 -13.37
N VAL A 214 -15.70 12.10 -12.89
CA VAL A 214 -16.54 12.95 -13.75
C VAL A 214 -15.76 14.21 -14.09
N VAL A 215 -15.16 14.25 -15.27
CA VAL A 215 -14.38 15.40 -15.74
C VAL A 215 -15.33 16.44 -16.34
N LYS A 216 -15.26 17.68 -15.84
CA LYS A 216 -15.95 18.83 -16.44
C LYS A 216 -15.12 19.32 -17.64
N PRO A 217 -15.76 19.75 -18.75
CA PRO A 217 -15.05 20.20 -19.96
C PRO A 217 -14.09 21.40 -19.78
N SER A 218 -14.19 22.13 -18.67
CA SER A 218 -13.47 23.37 -18.41
C SER A 218 -12.17 23.20 -17.63
N ASP A 219 -11.61 21.99 -17.56
CA ASP A 219 -10.40 21.68 -16.80
C ASP A 219 -9.21 21.46 -17.78
N PRO A 220 -8.45 22.50 -18.14
CA PRO A 220 -7.44 22.46 -19.21
C PRO A 220 -6.16 21.71 -18.83
N GLU A 221 -6.00 21.27 -17.57
CA GLU A 221 -4.72 20.79 -17.04
C GLU A 221 -4.46 19.28 -17.19
N ARG A 222 -5.40 18.46 -17.67
CA ARG A 222 -5.22 17.00 -17.69
C ARG A 222 -5.23 16.41 -19.10
N PRO A 223 -4.07 15.89 -19.59
CA PRO A 223 -4.02 15.16 -20.84
C PRO A 223 -4.94 13.95 -20.78
N VAL A 224 -5.64 13.73 -21.89
CA VAL A 224 -6.51 12.59 -22.13
C VAL A 224 -5.73 11.31 -21.84
N SER A 225 -6.13 10.55 -20.80
CA SER A 225 -5.74 9.14 -20.70
C SER A 225 -6.19 8.50 -22.00
N GLN A 226 -5.24 8.18 -22.89
CA GLN A 226 -5.54 7.53 -24.15
C GLN A 226 -6.35 6.27 -23.81
N ALA A 227 -7.56 6.20 -24.37
CA ALA A 227 -8.26 4.92 -24.45
C ALA A 227 -7.30 3.93 -25.11
N PRO A 228 -7.34 2.62 -24.76
CA PRO A 228 -6.64 1.62 -25.55
C PRO A 228 -6.97 1.89 -27.02
N ALA A 229 -5.94 2.00 -27.87
CA ALA A 229 -6.15 2.22 -29.29
C ALA A 229 -7.21 1.23 -29.78
N PRO A 230 -8.23 1.67 -30.54
CA PRO A 230 -9.14 0.73 -31.18
C PRO A 230 -8.28 -0.32 -31.89
N MET A 231 -8.62 -1.60 -31.72
CA MET A 231 -8.00 -2.66 -32.50
C MET A 231 -8.06 -2.23 -33.98
N PRO A 232 -6.96 -2.36 -34.76
CA PRO A 232 -6.99 -2.02 -36.17
C PRO A 232 -8.19 -2.71 -36.80
N GLU A 233 -9.07 -1.94 -37.45
CA GLU A 233 -10.10 -2.53 -38.29
C GLU A 233 -9.38 -3.44 -39.30
N PRO A 234 -9.84 -4.69 -39.50
CA PRO A 234 -9.28 -5.52 -40.54
C PRO A 234 -9.40 -4.76 -41.87
N ASP A 235 -8.27 -4.60 -42.56
CA ASP A 235 -8.21 -3.88 -43.83
C ASP A 235 -9.33 -4.36 -44.76
N PRO A 236 -10.07 -3.46 -45.43
CA PRO A 236 -11.07 -3.86 -46.39
C PRO A 236 -10.39 -4.70 -47.47
N VAL A 237 -10.81 -5.96 -47.59
CA VAL A 237 -10.35 -6.88 -48.63
C VAL A 237 -10.56 -6.20 -49.98
N SER A 238 -9.47 -5.74 -50.58
CA SER A 238 -9.47 -5.17 -51.92
C SER A 238 -9.97 -6.26 -52.88
N PRO A 239 -10.98 -6.00 -53.72
CA PRO A 239 -11.43 -6.99 -54.69
C PRO A 239 -10.28 -7.31 -55.63
N SER A 240 -9.87 -8.58 -55.64
CA SER A 240 -8.91 -9.12 -56.60
C SER A 240 -9.30 -8.71 -58.01
N GLN A 241 -8.46 -7.90 -58.66
CA GLN A 241 -8.61 -7.64 -60.08
C GLN A 241 -8.43 -8.97 -60.85
N PRO A 242 -9.30 -9.29 -61.81
CA PRO A 242 -9.14 -10.49 -62.62
C PRO A 242 -7.89 -10.34 -63.50
N ALA A 243 -7.01 -11.35 -63.45
CA ALA A 243 -5.83 -11.43 -64.29
C ALA A 243 -6.26 -11.40 -65.78
N LEU A 244 -5.79 -10.39 -66.51
CA LEU A 244 -5.84 -10.36 -67.96
C LEU A 244 -4.55 -10.99 -68.49
N SER A 245 -4.75 -12.00 -69.35
CA SER A 245 -3.84 -12.69 -70.28
C SER A 245 -2.57 -13.33 -69.72
#